data_AF-A0A0G0FGA7-F1
#
_entry.id   AF-A0A0G0FGA7-F1
#
_cell.length_a   1.000
_cell.length_b   1.000
_cell.length_c   1.000
_cell.angle_alpha   90.00
_cell.angle_beta   90.00
_cell.angle_gamma   90.00
#
_symmetry.space_group_name_H-M   'P 1'
#
loop_
_entity.id
_entity.type
_entity.pdbx_description
1 polymer ?
#
loop_
_entity_poly.entity_id
_entity_poly.type
_entity_poly.pdbx_seq_one_letter_code
_entity_poly.pdbx_strand_id
1 'polypeptide(L)'
;MPLKKYIIKSAMKQRINLKTLLAQVNQIKSSVIISYLKIFVIFLLAIYLLTNIFFSQLISPVYFRLVDNDKSSAILFLKRIQPFSFFEREYNKYREFYGNSIYFDVFSEENGRNQKIKEFEQILSKNPKSRDVLYGLYLLYKEKGDNKTAEGYLKQAKAIDPSIRLF
;
A
#
# COMPACT_ATOMS: atom_id res chain seq x y z
N MET A 1 -70.56 55.73 -2.98
CA MET A 1 -69.10 55.68 -2.77
C MET A 1 -68.56 54.72 -1.68
N PRO A 2 -69.32 54.18 -0.69
CA PRO A 2 -68.73 53.39 0.42
C PRO A 2 -68.40 51.91 0.11
N LEU A 3 -69.15 51.26 -0.79
CA LEU A 3 -69.02 49.82 -1.07
C LEU A 3 -67.65 49.44 -1.67
N LYS A 4 -67.11 50.27 -2.58
CA LYS A 4 -65.81 50.06 -3.23
C LYS A 4 -64.66 50.06 -2.22
N LYS A 5 -64.71 50.91 -1.20
CA LYS A 5 -63.69 51.01 -0.14
C LYS A 5 -63.69 49.76 0.76
N TYR A 6 -64.86 49.18 1.02
CA TYR A 6 -65.00 47.94 1.79
C TYR A 6 -64.42 46.74 1.04
N ILE A 7 -64.74 46.60 -0.25
CA ILE A 7 -64.22 45.54 -1.12
C ILE A 7 -62.68 45.61 -1.19
N ILE A 8 -62.12 46.81 -1.36
CA ILE A 8 -60.66 47.02 -1.40
C ILE A 8 -60.01 46.62 -0.06
N LYS A 9 -60.58 47.02 1.08
CA LYS A 9 -60.04 46.68 2.41
C LYS A 9 -60.09 45.17 2.68
N SER A 10 -61.16 44.50 2.27
CA SER A 10 -61.29 43.03 2.38
C SER A 10 -60.26 42.30 1.52
N ALA A 11 -60.11 42.70 0.25
CA ALA A 11 -59.13 42.14 -0.67
C ALA A 11 -57.68 42.36 -0.19
N MET A 12 -57.37 43.52 0.40
CA MET A 12 -56.05 43.77 1.01
C MET A 12 -55.80 42.85 2.21
N LYS A 13 -56.79 42.65 3.10
CA LYS A 13 -56.65 41.73 4.25
C LYS A 13 -56.42 40.29 3.80
N GLN A 14 -57.15 39.83 2.77
CA GLN A 14 -56.93 38.51 2.18
C GLN A 14 -55.52 38.37 1.57
N ARG A 15 -55.03 39.39 0.86
CA ARG A 15 -53.65 39.37 0.31
C ARG A 15 -52.58 39.31 1.40
N ILE A 16 -52.77 40.02 2.52
CA ILE A 16 -51.84 39.97 3.66
C ILE A 16 -51.84 38.56 4.27
N ASN A 17 -53.03 37.98 4.52
CA ASN A 17 -53.15 36.61 5.04
C ASN A 17 -52.51 35.56 4.11
N LEU A 18 -52.65 35.74 2.79
CA LEU A 18 -52.04 34.84 1.82
C LEU A 18 -50.51 34.94 1.85
N LYS A 19 -49.95 36.14 1.95
CA LYS A 19 -48.49 36.36 2.09
C LYS A 19 -47.94 35.73 3.37
N THR A 20 -48.64 35.86 4.50
CA THR A 20 -48.22 35.25 5.76
C THR A 20 -48.26 33.73 5.69
N LEU A 21 -49.27 33.15 5.03
CA LEU A 21 -49.38 31.70 4.86
C LEU A 21 -48.27 31.15 3.96
N LEU A 22 -47.95 31.85 2.87
CA LEU A 22 -46.82 31.50 2.00
C LEU A 22 -45.47 31.57 2.75
N ALA A 23 -45.28 32.58 3.61
CA ALA A 23 -44.08 32.69 4.43
C ALA A 23 -43.95 31.52 5.42
N GLN A 24 -45.05 31.12 6.07
CA GLN A 24 -45.08 29.96 6.97
C GLN A 24 -44.76 28.64 6.23
N VAL A 25 -45.35 28.41 5.05
CA VAL A 25 -45.07 27.23 4.24
C VAL A 25 -43.59 27.18 3.80
N ASN A 26 -43.03 28.33 3.39
CA ASN A 26 -41.62 28.41 3.04
C ASN A 26 -40.69 28.16 4.23
N GLN A 27 -41.06 28.66 5.42
CA GLN A 27 -40.32 28.40 6.66
C GLN A 27 -40.34 26.91 7.04
N ILE A 28 -41.51 26.26 6.93
CA ILE A 28 -41.65 24.82 7.17
C ILE A 28 -40.80 24.04 6.16
N LYS A 29 -40.90 24.35 4.86
CA LYS A 29 -40.10 23.69 3.81
C LYS A 29 -38.60 23.83 4.05
N SER A 30 -38.14 25.02 4.44
CA SER A 30 -36.75 25.28 4.83
C SER A 30 -36.33 24.41 6.03
N SER A 31 -37.15 24.34 7.09
CA SER A 31 -36.83 23.54 8.28
C SER A 31 -36.72 22.03 8.00
N VAL A 32 -37.57 21.52 7.10
CA VAL A 32 -37.55 20.11 6.66
C VAL A 32 -36.30 19.82 5.84
N ILE A 33 -35.94 20.70 4.90
CA ILE A 33 -34.70 20.57 4.10
C ILE A 33 -33.46 20.56 5.00
N ILE A 34 -33.40 21.47 5.99
CA ILE A 34 -32.29 21.52 6.96
C ILE A 34 -32.21 20.21 7.76
N SER A 35 -33.34 19.63 8.14
CA SER A 35 -33.37 18.35 8.86
C SER A 35 -32.82 17.20 8.02
N TYR A 36 -33.22 17.09 6.74
CA TYR A 36 -32.66 16.09 5.83
C TYR A 36 -31.16 16.29 5.57
N LEU A 37 -30.72 17.54 5.43
CA LEU A 37 -29.30 17.84 5.25
C LEU A 37 -28.46 17.39 6.47
N LYS A 38 -28.97 17.61 7.69
CA LYS A 38 -28.31 17.13 8.92
C LYS A 38 -28.18 15.61 8.94
N ILE A 39 -29.26 14.89 8.62
CA ILE A 39 -29.25 13.42 8.56
C ILE A 39 -28.24 12.95 7.51
N PHE A 40 -28.21 13.59 6.34
CA PHE A 40 -27.26 13.27 5.28
C PHE A 40 -25.80 13.49 5.72
N VAL A 41 -25.49 14.59 6.41
CA VAL A 41 -24.15 14.84 6.96
C VAL A 41 -23.75 13.78 7.99
N ILE A 42 -24.66 13.43 8.91
CA ILE A 42 -24.43 12.36 9.89
C ILE A 42 -24.15 11.02 9.19
N PHE A 43 -24.90 10.71 8.13
CA PHE A 43 -24.70 9.51 7.34
C PHE A 43 -23.32 9.49 6.65
N LEU A 44 -22.89 10.60 6.05
CA LEU A 44 -21.56 10.71 5.47
C LEU A 44 -20.45 10.55 6.51
N LEU A 45 -20.62 11.14 7.70
CA LEU A 45 -19.68 10.95 8.81
C LEU A 45 -19.62 9.48 9.26
N ALA A 46 -20.78 8.80 9.33
CA ALA A 46 -20.82 7.38 9.65
C ALA A 46 -20.10 6.54 8.60
N ILE A 47 -20.30 6.81 7.30
CA ILE A 47 -19.56 6.14 6.23
C ILE A 47 -18.05 6.39 6.38
N TYR A 48 -17.63 7.63 6.60
CA TYR A 48 -16.23 7.97 6.78
C TYR A 48 -15.59 7.22 7.96
N LEU A 49 -16.29 7.13 9.09
CA LEU A 49 -15.81 6.39 10.26
C LEU A 49 -15.73 4.89 9.98
N LEU A 50 -16.74 4.32 9.31
CA LEU A 50 -16.76 2.91 8.95
C LEU A 50 -15.63 2.56 7.98
N THR A 51 -15.38 3.39 6.97
CA THR A 51 -14.25 3.18 6.07
C THR A 51 -12.92 3.31 6.80
N ASN A 52 -12.76 4.30 7.68
CA ASN A 52 -11.55 4.45 8.48
C ASN A 52 -11.29 3.21 9.37
N ILE A 53 -12.31 2.71 10.05
CA ILE A 53 -12.23 1.46 10.84
C ILE A 53 -11.85 0.28 9.95
N PHE A 54 -12.52 0.10 8.80
CA PHE A 54 -12.22 -0.99 7.87
C PHE A 54 -10.78 -0.92 7.35
N PHE A 55 -10.32 0.25 6.90
CA PHE A 55 -8.96 0.44 6.43
C PHE A 55 -7.91 0.30 7.55
N SER A 56 -8.23 0.67 8.79
CA SER A 56 -7.33 0.48 9.93
C SER A 56 -7.00 -1.00 10.18
N GLN A 57 -7.94 -1.91 9.86
CA GLN A 57 -7.74 -3.36 9.98
C GLN A 57 -6.85 -3.93 8.86
N LEU A 58 -6.67 -3.18 7.76
CA LEU A 58 -5.78 -3.56 6.65
C LEU A 58 -4.32 -3.12 6.89
N ILE A 59 -4.05 -2.35 7.96
CA ILE A 59 -2.69 -1.98 8.33
C ILE A 59 -1.94 -3.26 8.73
N SER A 60 -0.83 -3.53 8.04
CA SER A 60 -0.01 -4.72 8.30
C SER A 60 0.42 -4.77 9.77
N PRO A 61 0.26 -5.92 10.47
CA PRO A 61 0.77 -6.12 11.84
C PRO A 61 2.29 -5.88 11.97
N VAL A 62 3.03 -5.88 10.86
CA VAL A 62 4.45 -5.52 10.81
C VAL A 62 4.66 -4.05 11.18
N TYR A 63 3.74 -3.14 10.83
CA TYR A 63 3.84 -1.73 11.18
C TYR A 63 3.78 -1.52 12.70
N PHE A 64 2.83 -2.15 13.38
CA PHE A 64 2.71 -2.05 14.85
C PHE A 64 3.93 -2.60 15.57
N ARG A 65 4.49 -3.72 15.11
CA ARG A 65 5.72 -4.30 15.68
C ARG A 65 6.97 -3.48 15.37
N LEU A 66 7.01 -2.81 14.22
CA LEU A 66 8.08 -1.87 13.88
C LEU A 66 8.07 -0.67 14.84
N VAL A 67 6.89 -0.17 15.19
CA VAL A 67 6.70 0.89 16.20
C VAL A 67 7.11 0.42 17.61
N ASP A 68 6.95 -0.87 17.91
CA ASP A 68 7.35 -1.48 19.18
C ASP A 68 8.85 -1.83 19.27
N ASN A 69 9.67 -1.36 18.32
CA ASN A 69 11.10 -1.66 18.23
C ASN A 69 11.43 -3.17 18.18
N ASP A 70 10.55 -3.97 17.58
CA ASP A 70 10.86 -5.37 17.29
C ASP A 70 11.92 -5.46 16.19
N LYS A 71 13.13 -5.92 16.56
CA LYS A 71 14.26 -6.09 15.63
C LYS A 71 13.87 -6.94 14.42
N SER A 72 13.10 -8.01 14.62
CA SER A 72 12.66 -8.90 13.53
C SER A 72 11.80 -8.17 12.51
N SER A 73 10.87 -7.33 12.95
CA SER A 73 10.05 -6.51 12.08
C SER A 73 10.84 -5.44 11.33
N ALA A 74 11.86 -4.85 11.97
CA ALA A 74 12.80 -3.94 11.30
C ALA A 74 13.59 -4.64 10.19
N ILE A 75 14.10 -5.85 10.45
CA ILE A 75 14.77 -6.66 9.43
C ILE A 75 13.82 -6.96 8.27
N LEU A 76 12.58 -7.37 8.56
CA LEU A 76 11.59 -7.74 7.54
C LEU A 76 11.17 -6.54 6.69
N PHE A 77 11.02 -5.37 7.31
CA PHE A 77 10.82 -4.10 6.64
C PHE A 77 12.00 -3.78 5.70
N LEU A 78 13.22 -3.79 6.23
CA LEU A 78 14.44 -3.48 5.47
C LEU A 78 14.64 -4.42 4.28
N LYS A 79 14.43 -5.73 4.46
CA LYS A 79 14.45 -6.71 3.35
C LYS A 79 13.46 -6.36 2.25
N ARG A 80 12.23 -5.96 2.63
CA ARG A 80 11.19 -5.61 1.66
C ARG A 80 11.52 -4.32 0.91
N ILE A 81 12.17 -3.37 1.57
CA ILE A 81 12.47 -2.07 0.97
C ILE A 81 13.85 -1.97 0.30
N GLN A 82 14.66 -3.03 0.36
CA GLN A 82 16.01 -3.08 -0.23
C GLN A 82 16.09 -2.59 -1.69
N PRO A 83 15.11 -2.86 -2.57
CA PRO A 83 15.17 -2.37 -3.96
C PRO A 83 14.89 -0.86 -4.13
N PHE A 84 14.41 -0.15 -3.11
CA PHE A 84 13.98 1.25 -3.24
C PHE A 84 15.09 2.24 -2.84
N SER A 85 15.09 3.41 -3.46
CA SER A 85 16.13 4.45 -3.27
C SER A 85 16.26 4.99 -1.84
N PHE A 86 15.22 4.86 -1.02
CA PHE A 86 15.24 5.31 0.38
C PHE A 86 15.74 4.24 1.35
N PHE A 87 16.09 3.04 0.88
CA PHE A 87 16.60 1.95 1.70
C PHE A 87 17.75 2.39 2.60
N GLU A 88 18.80 3.01 2.03
CA GLU A 88 20.00 3.41 2.77
C GLU A 88 19.68 4.33 3.95
N ARG A 89 18.72 5.25 3.76
CA ARG A 89 18.29 6.17 4.82
C ARG A 89 17.65 5.41 5.98
N GLU A 90 16.75 4.49 5.67
CA GLU A 90 16.05 3.71 6.70
C GLU A 90 16.99 2.71 7.35
N TYR A 91 17.83 2.02 6.57
CA TYR A 91 18.86 1.12 7.07
C TYR A 91 19.76 1.80 8.10
N ASN A 92 20.25 3.01 7.82
CA ASN A 92 21.12 3.74 8.75
C ASN A 92 20.43 4.06 10.08
N LYS A 93 19.14 4.45 10.08
CA LYS A 93 18.38 4.67 11.32
C LYS A 93 18.34 3.41 12.19
N TYR A 94 18.02 2.27 11.59
CA TYR A 94 17.94 1.01 12.33
C TYR A 94 19.32 0.47 12.72
N ARG A 95 20.35 0.74 11.93
CA ARG A 95 21.74 0.41 12.26
C ARG A 95 22.23 1.19 13.47
N GLU A 96 21.87 2.46 13.61
CA GLU A 96 22.19 3.26 14.80
C GLU A 96 21.57 2.66 16.06
N PHE A 97 20.35 2.11 15.95
CA PHE A 97 19.63 1.53 17.08
C PHE A 97 20.04 0.07 17.42
N TYR A 98 20.20 -0.80 16.42
CA TYR A 98 20.48 -2.23 16.60
C TYR A 98 21.96 -2.62 16.36
N GLY A 99 22.80 -1.66 16.02
CA GLY A 99 24.20 -1.85 15.69
C GLY A 99 24.43 -2.66 14.40
N ASN A 100 25.67 -3.11 14.21
CA ASN A 100 26.07 -3.84 13.00
C ASN A 100 25.44 -5.25 12.88
N SER A 101 24.79 -5.76 13.93
CA SER A 101 24.15 -7.08 13.89
C SER A 101 23.04 -7.16 12.85
N ILE A 102 22.35 -6.03 12.60
CA ILE A 102 21.24 -5.97 11.63
C ILE A 102 21.70 -6.17 10.18
N TYR A 103 22.98 -5.87 9.88
CA TYR A 103 23.54 -6.09 8.55
C TYR A 103 23.45 -7.56 8.15
N PHE A 104 23.94 -8.46 9.01
CA PHE A 104 23.93 -9.89 8.73
C PHE A 104 22.52 -10.42 8.51
N ASP A 105 21.56 -9.93 9.28
CA ASP A 105 20.16 -10.36 9.21
C ASP A 105 19.46 -9.84 7.94
N VAL A 106 19.70 -8.59 7.55
CA VAL A 106 19.11 -7.98 6.35
C VAL A 106 19.67 -8.59 5.09
N PHE A 107 21.00 -8.74 5.01
CA PHE A 107 21.70 -9.24 3.83
C PHE A 107 21.94 -10.76 3.86
N SER A 108 21.31 -11.50 4.79
CA SER A 108 21.56 -12.93 5.00
C SER A 108 21.38 -13.77 3.73
N GLU A 109 20.32 -13.50 2.96
CA GLU A 109 19.98 -14.22 1.73
C GLU A 109 20.96 -13.90 0.59
N GLU A 110 21.37 -12.64 0.47
CA GLU A 110 22.36 -12.23 -0.51
C GLU A 110 23.74 -12.83 -0.18
N ASN A 111 24.14 -12.77 1.09
CA ASN A 111 25.39 -13.33 1.58
C ASN A 111 25.46 -14.84 1.36
N GLY A 112 24.39 -15.57 1.73
CA GLY A 112 24.31 -17.02 1.51
C GLY A 112 24.36 -17.40 0.03
N ARG A 113 23.67 -16.63 -0.83
CA ARG A 113 23.71 -16.82 -2.29
C ARG A 113 25.10 -16.60 -2.86
N ASN A 114 25.76 -15.50 -2.48
CA ASN A 114 27.12 -15.18 -2.91
C ASN A 114 28.14 -16.21 -2.43
N GLN A 115 27.97 -16.75 -1.22
CA GLN A 115 28.82 -17.85 -0.73
C GLN A 115 28.63 -19.12 -1.57
N LYS A 116 27.38 -19.50 -1.84
CA LYS A 116 27.09 -20.69 -2.65
C LYS A 116 27.60 -20.56 -4.09
N ILE A 117 27.54 -19.36 -4.66
CA ILE A 117 28.18 -19.06 -5.96
C ILE A 117 29.68 -19.36 -5.90
N LYS A 118 30.39 -18.84 -4.89
CA LYS A 118 31.84 -19.09 -4.73
C LYS A 118 32.17 -20.57 -4.59
N GLU A 119 31.38 -21.32 -3.81
CA GLU A 119 31.54 -22.76 -3.67
C GLU A 119 31.39 -23.49 -5.01
N PHE A 120 30.38 -23.12 -5.80
CA PHE A 120 30.16 -23.70 -7.12
C PHE A 120 31.25 -23.32 -8.12
N GLU A 121 31.75 -22.09 -8.08
CA GLU A 121 32.91 -21.67 -8.88
C GLU A 121 34.16 -22.48 -8.55
N GLN A 122 34.41 -22.78 -7.28
CA GLN A 122 35.51 -23.66 -6.86
C GLN A 122 35.32 -25.11 -7.31
N ILE A 123 34.08 -25.60 -7.36
CA ILE A 123 33.79 -26.93 -7.92
C ILE A 123 34.06 -26.93 -9.43
N LEU A 124 33.66 -25.89 -10.15
CA LEU A 124 33.92 -25.76 -11.58
C LEU A 124 35.41 -25.61 -11.91
N SER A 125 36.20 -24.98 -11.04
CA SER A 125 37.64 -24.88 -11.27
C SER A 125 38.31 -26.27 -11.24
N LYS A 126 37.72 -27.24 -10.53
CA LYS A 126 38.18 -28.63 -10.47
C LYS A 126 37.51 -29.53 -11.50
N ASN A 127 36.24 -29.27 -11.82
CA ASN A 127 35.45 -30.00 -12.81
C ASN A 127 34.65 -29.03 -13.70
N PRO A 128 35.28 -28.50 -14.78
CA PRO A 128 34.66 -27.48 -15.62
C PRO A 128 33.42 -27.93 -16.38
N LYS A 129 33.20 -29.25 -16.52
CA LYS A 129 32.07 -29.85 -17.25
C LYS A 129 31.00 -30.41 -16.33
N SER A 130 30.96 -29.98 -15.07
CA SER A 130 29.91 -30.39 -14.15
C SER A 130 28.57 -29.72 -14.51
N ARG A 131 27.71 -30.45 -15.22
CA ARG A 131 26.40 -29.96 -15.69
C ARG A 131 25.55 -29.40 -14.55
N ASP A 132 25.46 -30.11 -13.44
CA ASP A 132 24.62 -29.72 -12.30
C ASP A 132 25.10 -28.44 -11.63
N VAL A 133 26.43 -28.25 -11.56
CA VAL A 133 27.02 -27.05 -10.97
C VAL A 133 26.84 -25.86 -11.88
N LEU A 134 27.01 -26.03 -13.19
CA LEU A 134 26.72 -24.98 -14.18
C LEU A 134 25.24 -24.57 -14.13
N TYR A 135 24.32 -25.54 -14.06
CA TYR A 135 22.90 -25.24 -13.93
C TYR A 135 22.56 -24.59 -12.57
N GLY A 136 23.21 -25.01 -11.50
CA GLY A 136 23.11 -24.39 -10.19
C GLY A 136 23.56 -22.93 -10.19
N LEU A 137 24.66 -22.60 -10.87
CA LEU A 137 25.09 -21.21 -11.05
C LEU A 137 24.10 -20.42 -11.90
N TYR A 138 23.55 -20.99 -12.96
CA TYR A 138 22.47 -20.35 -13.72
C TYR A 138 21.32 -19.91 -12.80
N LEU A 139 20.84 -20.83 -11.95
CA LEU A 139 19.75 -20.52 -11.01
C LEU A 139 20.15 -19.39 -10.07
N LEU A 140 21.31 -19.49 -9.40
CA LEU A 140 21.78 -18.49 -8.43
C LEU A 140 21.96 -17.09 -9.02
N TYR A 141 22.51 -16.98 -10.24
CA TYR A 141 22.68 -15.70 -10.92
C TYR A 141 21.34 -15.12 -11.43
N LYS A 142 20.41 -15.97 -11.90
CA LYS A 142 19.04 -15.54 -12.26
C LYS A 142 18.32 -14.97 -11.06
N GLU A 143 18.44 -15.66 -9.93
CA GLU A 143 17.90 -15.27 -8.63
C GLU A 143 18.52 -13.97 -8.09
N LYS A 144 19.77 -13.68 -8.45
CA LYS A 144 20.47 -12.41 -8.15
C LYS A 144 20.06 -11.26 -9.09
N GLY A 145 19.31 -11.55 -10.15
CA GLY A 145 18.94 -10.59 -11.20
C GLY A 145 20.01 -10.37 -12.26
N ASP A 146 21.16 -11.07 -12.20
CA ASP A 146 22.20 -11.01 -13.22
C ASP A 146 21.92 -12.03 -14.33
N ASN A 147 20.94 -11.68 -15.16
CA ASN A 147 20.47 -12.53 -16.25
C ASN A 147 21.58 -12.79 -17.29
N LYS A 148 22.50 -11.84 -17.49
CA LYS A 148 23.57 -11.99 -18.48
C LYS A 148 24.52 -13.11 -18.08
N THR A 149 24.98 -13.10 -16.83
CA THR A 149 25.86 -14.14 -16.31
C THR A 149 25.12 -15.47 -16.19
N ALA A 150 23.85 -15.44 -15.76
CA ALA A 150 23.00 -16.62 -15.67
C ALA A 150 22.91 -17.36 -17.02
N GLU A 151 22.54 -16.66 -18.10
CA GLU A 151 22.42 -17.26 -19.44
C GLU A 151 23.75 -17.83 -19.94
N GLY A 152 24.88 -17.21 -19.58
CA GLY A 152 26.21 -17.73 -19.86
C GLY A 152 26.45 -19.12 -19.26
N TYR A 153 26.03 -19.34 -18.01
CA TYR A 153 26.13 -20.64 -17.35
C TYR A 153 25.12 -21.66 -17.89
N LEU A 154 23.89 -21.22 -18.21
CA LEU A 154 22.88 -22.10 -18.81
C LEU A 154 23.35 -22.66 -20.16
N LYS A 155 23.96 -21.81 -21.00
CA LYS A 155 24.50 -22.22 -22.28
C LYS A 155 25.58 -23.30 -22.12
N GLN A 156 26.46 -23.14 -21.13
CA GLN A 156 27.49 -24.14 -20.83
C GLN A 156 26.87 -25.45 -20.34
N ALA A 157 25.88 -25.39 -19.44
CA ALA A 157 25.17 -26.58 -18.97
C ALA A 157 24.48 -27.33 -20.12
N LYS A 158 23.80 -26.61 -21.02
CA LYS A 158 23.12 -27.19 -22.20
C LYS A 158 24.07 -27.76 -23.25
N ALA A 159 25.29 -27.24 -23.35
CA ALA A 159 26.31 -27.81 -24.23
C ALA A 159 26.76 -29.21 -23.77
N ILE A 160 26.60 -29.51 -22.47
CA ILE A 160 26.90 -30.82 -21.89
C ILE A 160 25.66 -31.72 -21.92
N ASP A 161 24.50 -31.16 -21.54
CA ASP A 161 23.22 -31.86 -21.53
C ASP A 161 22.12 -31.01 -22.19
N PRO A 162 21.85 -31.24 -23.48
CA PRO A 162 20.80 -30.51 -24.21
C PRO A 162 19.38 -30.76 -23.68
N SER A 163 19.16 -31.77 -22.83
CA SER A 163 17.84 -32.12 -22.30
C SER A 163 17.36 -31.22 -21.16
N ILE A 164 18.23 -30.32 -20.64
CA ILE A 164 17.90 -29.38 -19.57
C ILE A 164 16.69 -28.52 -19.97
N ARG A 165 15.58 -28.73 -19.27
CA ARG A 165 14.34 -27.95 -19.41
C ARG A 165 14.32 -26.80 -18.40
N LEU A 166 13.78 -25.68 -18.83
CA LEU A 166 13.46 -24.57 -17.94
C LEU A 166 12.09 -24.88 -17.32
N PHE A 167 12.02 -24.94 -16.00
CA PHE A 167 10.78 -25.02 -15.23
C PHE A 167 10.44 -23.65 -14.66
#